data_AF-A0A661DD90-F1
#
_entry.id   AF-A0A661DD90-F1
#
_cell.length_a   1.000
_cell.length_b   1.000
_cell.length_c   1.000
_cell.angle_alpha   90.00
_cell.angle_beta   90.00
_cell.angle_gamma   90.00
#
_symmetry.space_group_name_H-M   'P 1'
#
loop_
_entity.id
_entity.type
_entity.pdbx_description
1 polymer ?
#
loop_
_entity_poly.entity_id
_entity_poly.type
_entity_poly.pdbx_seq_one_letter_code
_entity_poly.pdbx_strand_id
1 'polypeptide(L)'
;MGRPINSRYFGTPTVGGNEIKVQFHNGTASVNGWIIKQLGAKRFRCTDGTAVEDCVLVDKLSAAVAAGEMTITIKDDAANVKQVTKISGRKVTVNTGESIKWNFSDSAVDGAVEMEEAGDDPDLITNDDDFEGDD
;
A
#
# COMPACT_ATOMS: atom_id res chain seq x y z
N MET A 1 -16.97 -11.65 4.96
CA MET A 1 -15.55 -11.31 4.77
C MET A 1 -15.33 -11.07 3.27
N GLY A 2 -14.70 -9.97 2.87
CA GLY A 2 -14.46 -9.68 1.44
C GLY A 2 -13.48 -10.70 0.84
N ARG A 3 -13.51 -10.89 -0.48
CA ARG A 3 -12.57 -11.79 -1.15
C ARG A 3 -11.13 -11.35 -0.86
N PRO A 4 -10.23 -12.26 -0.43
CA PRO A 4 -8.82 -11.94 -0.27
C PRO A 4 -8.21 -11.38 -1.55
N ILE A 5 -7.16 -10.58 -1.40
CA ILE A 5 -6.37 -10.06 -2.52
C ILE A 5 -5.63 -11.23 -3.16
N ASN A 6 -5.37 -11.13 -4.47
CA ASN A 6 -4.59 -12.15 -5.16
C ASN A 6 -3.14 -12.09 -4.66
N SER A 7 -2.56 -13.24 -4.33
CA SER A 7 -1.18 -13.34 -3.83
C SER A 7 -0.12 -12.89 -4.82
N ARG A 8 -0.46 -12.70 -6.11
CA ARG A 8 0.46 -12.13 -7.11
C ARG A 8 0.91 -10.70 -6.82
N TYR A 9 0.23 -10.02 -5.90
CA TYR A 9 0.53 -8.64 -5.49
C TYR A 9 1.34 -8.59 -4.19
N PHE A 10 1.83 -9.75 -3.74
CA PHE A 10 2.59 -9.94 -2.51
C PHE A 10 3.93 -10.59 -2.83
N GLY A 11 4.93 -10.33 -1.99
CA GLY A 11 6.27 -10.90 -2.12
C GLY A 11 7.34 -9.84 -2.33
N THR A 12 8.59 -10.29 -2.38
CA THR A 12 9.73 -9.42 -2.63
C THR A 12 9.55 -8.69 -3.95
N PRO A 13 9.66 -7.35 -3.98
CA PRO A 13 9.49 -6.57 -5.19
C PRO A 13 10.48 -7.01 -6.27
N THR A 14 10.00 -6.99 -7.50
CA THR A 14 10.83 -7.24 -8.69
C THR A 14 10.70 -6.06 -9.63
N VAL A 15 11.73 -5.76 -10.41
CA VAL A 15 11.70 -4.65 -11.38
C VAL A 15 10.53 -4.85 -12.37
N GLY A 16 9.62 -3.87 -12.42
CA GLY A 16 8.37 -3.94 -13.20
C GLY A 16 7.31 -4.88 -12.60
N GLY A 17 7.48 -5.25 -11.33
CA GLY A 17 6.58 -6.08 -10.56
C GLY A 17 5.32 -5.32 -10.13
N ASN A 18 4.32 -6.05 -9.65
CA ASN A 18 3.02 -5.48 -9.23
C ASN A 18 2.81 -5.65 -7.72
N GLU A 19 3.90 -5.78 -6.96
CA GLU A 19 3.84 -5.88 -5.51
C GLU A 19 3.36 -4.55 -4.93
N ILE A 20 2.42 -4.57 -3.99
CA ILE A 20 1.85 -3.35 -3.40
C ILE A 20 2.88 -2.72 -2.44
N LYS A 21 3.23 -1.44 -2.66
CA LYS A 21 4.02 -0.63 -1.70
C LYS A 21 3.17 -0.33 -0.48
N VAL A 22 3.81 -0.40 0.69
CA VAL A 22 3.19 -0.06 1.96
C VAL A 22 4.16 0.73 2.82
N GLN A 23 3.64 1.64 3.62
CA GLN A 23 4.38 2.15 4.77
C GLN A 23 4.06 1.28 5.98
N PHE A 24 5.07 0.84 6.72
CA PHE A 24 4.84 0.18 8.00
C PHE A 24 5.93 0.51 9.01
N HIS A 25 5.61 0.35 10.29
CA HIS A 25 6.62 0.52 11.33
C HIS A 25 7.41 -0.78 11.53
N ASN A 26 8.70 -0.80 11.17
CA ASN A 26 9.56 -2.00 11.24
C ASN A 26 10.09 -2.34 12.64
N GLY A 27 9.51 -1.72 13.66
CA GLY A 27 9.95 -1.81 15.07
C GLY A 27 10.90 -0.69 15.49
N THR A 28 11.50 0.02 14.53
CA THR A 28 12.39 1.17 14.80
C THR A 28 11.81 2.48 14.28
N ALA A 29 11.32 2.49 13.05
CA ALA A 29 10.78 3.67 12.39
C ALA A 29 9.68 3.27 11.40
N SER A 30 8.93 4.26 10.91
CA SER A 30 8.07 4.11 9.74
C SER A 30 8.94 4.03 8.50
N VAL A 31 8.79 2.97 7.71
CA VAL A 31 9.59 2.70 6.51
C VAL A 31 8.74 2.13 5.38
N ASN A 32 9.25 2.29 4.15
CA ASN A 32 8.71 1.65 2.96
C ASN A 32 8.94 0.13 3.01
N GLY A 33 7.98 -0.62 2.50
CA GLY A 33 8.05 -2.07 2.42
C GLY A 33 6.97 -2.66 1.53
N TRP A 34 6.77 -3.97 1.68
CA TRP A 34 5.80 -4.73 0.90
C TRP A 34 5.07 -5.78 1.74
N ILE A 35 3.93 -6.25 1.23
CA ILE A 35 3.12 -7.28 1.87
C ILE A 35 3.66 -8.67 1.52
N ILE A 36 3.90 -9.51 2.52
CA ILE A 36 4.21 -10.93 2.34
C ILE A 36 2.94 -11.77 2.38
N LYS A 37 2.00 -11.43 3.27
CA LYS A 37 0.81 -12.25 3.51
C LYS A 37 -0.36 -11.43 4.03
N GLN A 38 -1.55 -11.70 3.50
CA GLN A 38 -2.80 -11.23 4.10
C GLN A 38 -3.23 -12.14 5.26
N LEU A 39 -3.39 -11.56 6.45
CA LEU A 39 -3.85 -12.26 7.67
C LEU A 39 -5.35 -12.03 7.91
N GLY A 40 -5.87 -10.90 7.43
CA GLY A 40 -7.29 -10.57 7.50
C GLY A 40 -7.65 -9.41 6.57
N ALA A 41 -8.89 -8.92 6.66
CA ALA A 41 -9.37 -7.82 5.79
C ALA A 41 -8.68 -6.46 6.04
N LYS A 42 -8.01 -6.31 7.19
CA LYS A 42 -7.26 -5.12 7.61
C LYS A 42 -5.94 -5.47 8.31
N ARG A 43 -5.48 -6.72 8.19
CA ARG A 43 -4.27 -7.21 8.87
C ARG A 43 -3.38 -7.92 7.87
N PHE A 44 -2.11 -7.55 7.85
CA PHE A 44 -1.13 -8.01 6.88
C PHE A 44 0.20 -8.27 7.57
N ARG A 45 1.00 -9.14 6.99
CA ARG A 45 2.40 -9.31 7.33
C ARG A 45 3.24 -8.53 6.33
N CYS A 46 4.00 -7.56 6.82
CA CYS A 46 4.79 -6.63 6.03
C CYS A 46 6.29 -6.82 6.28
N THR A 47 7.12 -6.42 5.33
CA THR A 47 8.58 -6.42 5.48
C THR A 47 9.22 -5.33 4.63
N ASP A 48 10.38 -4.85 5.06
CA ASP A 48 11.33 -4.02 4.31
C ASP A 48 12.52 -4.85 3.80
N GLY A 49 12.47 -6.19 3.94
CA GLY A 49 13.57 -7.10 3.66
C GLY A 49 14.49 -7.38 4.86
N THR A 50 14.34 -6.63 5.95
CA THR A 50 15.13 -6.79 7.19
C THR A 50 14.27 -7.25 8.36
N ALA A 51 13.12 -6.61 8.58
CA ALA A 51 12.17 -6.92 9.64
C ALA A 51 10.86 -7.46 9.07
N VAL A 52 10.17 -8.30 9.83
CA VAL A 52 8.86 -8.86 9.45
C VAL A 52 7.88 -8.62 10.57
N GLU A 53 6.86 -7.81 10.29
CA GLU A 53 5.88 -7.38 11.30
C GLU A 53 4.43 -7.66 10.87
N ASP A 54 3.58 -7.99 11.84
CA ASP A 54 2.15 -8.19 11.64
C ASP A 54 1.42 -6.88 11.91
N CYS A 55 1.06 -6.16 10.85
CA CYS A 55 0.52 -4.82 10.92
C CYS A 55 -1.00 -4.75 10.71
N VAL A 56 -1.65 -3.79 11.36
CA VAL A 56 -3.03 -3.38 11.09
C VAL A 56 -3.04 -2.16 10.17
N LEU A 57 -3.93 -2.19 9.18
CA LEU A 57 -4.14 -1.08 8.27
C LEU A 57 -4.83 0.09 9.00
N VAL A 58 -4.20 1.26 8.97
CA VAL A 58 -4.67 2.50 9.61
C VAL A 58 -4.81 3.63 8.59
N ASP A 59 -5.61 4.63 8.96
CA ASP A 59 -5.78 5.88 8.22
C ASP A 59 -4.97 6.97 8.94
N LYS A 60 -3.68 7.04 8.61
CA LYS A 60 -2.71 7.98 9.17
C LYS A 60 -1.74 8.41 8.06
N LEU A 61 -1.07 9.53 8.27
CA LEU A 61 0.08 9.89 7.44
C LEU A 61 1.19 8.83 7.59
N SER A 62 1.92 8.53 6.52
CA SER A 62 3.00 7.54 6.48
C SER A 62 4.01 7.71 7.63
N ALA A 63 4.47 8.95 7.84
CA ALA A 63 5.43 9.28 8.90
C ALA A 63 4.88 9.09 10.34
N ALA A 64 3.56 8.99 10.51
CA ALA A 64 2.90 8.85 11.82
C ALA A 64 2.52 7.40 12.15
N VAL A 65 2.90 6.44 11.30
CA VAL A 65 2.63 5.01 11.52
C VAL A 65 3.42 4.51 12.73
N ALA A 66 2.71 3.94 13.72
CA ALA A 66 3.30 3.40 14.93
C ALA A 66 3.54 1.88 14.84
N ALA A 67 4.22 1.32 15.84
CA ALA A 67 4.48 -0.13 15.92
C ALA A 67 3.20 -0.97 15.76
N GLY A 68 3.26 -1.96 14.86
CA GLY A 68 2.11 -2.81 14.53
C GLY A 68 1.07 -2.16 13.63
N GLU A 69 1.34 -0.99 13.07
CA GLU A 69 0.49 -0.31 12.10
C GLU A 69 1.14 -0.27 10.70
N MET A 70 0.31 -0.07 9.70
CA MET A 70 0.71 0.17 8.31
C MET A 70 -0.30 1.04 7.59
N THR A 71 0.13 1.68 6.51
CA THR A 71 -0.74 2.39 5.57
C THR A 71 -0.54 1.84 4.16
N ILE A 72 -1.52 2.08 3.31
CA ILE A 72 -1.44 1.82 1.88
C ILE A 72 -1.94 3.10 1.21
N THR A 73 -1.08 3.67 0.39
CA THR A 73 -1.31 4.94 -0.27
C THR A 73 -1.86 4.72 -1.67
N ILE A 74 -2.79 5.58 -2.05
CA ILE A 74 -3.40 5.59 -3.38
C ILE A 74 -3.54 7.03 -3.87
N LYS A 75 -3.60 7.21 -5.19
CA LYS A 75 -3.90 8.49 -5.84
C LYS A 75 -5.23 8.36 -6.59
N ASP A 76 -6.12 9.33 -6.44
CA ASP A 76 -7.40 9.37 -7.17
C ASP A 76 -7.30 10.10 -8.51
N ASP A 77 -8.37 10.01 -9.33
CA ASP A 77 -8.47 10.67 -10.64
C ASP A 77 -8.26 12.20 -10.59
N ALA A 78 -8.41 12.82 -9.41
CA ALA A 78 -8.18 14.24 -9.18
C ALA A 78 -6.80 14.52 -8.56
N ALA A 79 -5.88 13.56 -8.65
CA ALA A 79 -4.52 13.58 -8.10
C ALA A 79 -4.45 13.76 -6.57
N ASN A 80 -5.52 13.43 -5.84
CA ASN A 80 -5.49 13.47 -4.38
C ASN A 80 -4.93 12.16 -3.83
N VAL A 81 -3.94 12.28 -2.95
CA VAL A 81 -3.38 11.16 -2.20
C VAL A 81 -4.30 10.81 -1.02
N LYS A 82 -4.60 9.53 -0.85
CA LYS A 82 -5.49 9.02 0.20
C LYS A 82 -4.96 7.73 0.81
N GLN A 83 -5.38 7.47 2.04
CA GLN A 83 -5.08 6.24 2.74
C GLN A 83 -6.22 5.23 2.63
N VAL A 84 -5.85 3.97 2.41
CA VAL A 84 -6.79 2.86 2.35
C VAL A 84 -7.17 2.41 3.77
N THR A 85 -8.47 2.34 4.07
CA THR A 85 -9.00 1.84 5.35
C THR A 85 -9.38 0.36 5.32
N LYS A 86 -9.50 -0.21 4.12
CA LYS A 86 -9.78 -1.62 3.85
C LYS A 86 -9.50 -1.95 2.38
N ILE A 87 -8.97 -3.13 2.11
CA ILE A 87 -8.77 -3.63 0.74
C ILE A 87 -9.31 -5.06 0.61
N SER A 88 -10.04 -5.33 -0.48
CA SER A 88 -10.56 -6.66 -0.77
C SER A 88 -10.78 -6.85 -2.27
N GLY A 89 -10.30 -7.97 -2.82
CA GLY A 89 -10.32 -8.23 -4.26
C GLY A 89 -9.68 -7.08 -5.04
N ARG A 90 -10.43 -6.51 -5.99
CA ARG A 90 -10.00 -5.36 -6.82
C ARG A 90 -10.65 -4.04 -6.38
N LYS A 91 -10.93 -3.90 -5.08
CA LYS A 91 -11.52 -2.68 -4.50
C LYS A 91 -10.82 -2.28 -3.21
N VAL A 92 -10.63 -0.98 -3.05
CA VAL A 92 -10.23 -0.34 -1.79
C VAL A 92 -11.43 0.37 -1.18
N THR A 93 -11.35 0.68 0.10
CA THR A 93 -12.24 1.60 0.80
C THR A 93 -11.38 2.69 1.41
N VAL A 94 -11.73 3.94 1.18
CA VAL A 94 -11.04 5.12 1.76
C VAL A 94 -11.78 5.64 2.99
N ASN A 95 -11.24 6.66 3.64
CA ASN A 95 -11.79 7.22 4.88
C ASN A 95 -13.21 7.81 4.76
N THR A 96 -13.63 8.22 3.56
CA THR A 96 -15.01 8.65 3.28
C THR A 96 -16.02 7.48 3.25
N GLY A 97 -15.54 6.23 3.35
CA GLY A 97 -16.34 5.02 3.23
C GLY A 97 -16.63 4.60 1.79
N GLU A 98 -16.17 5.38 0.80
CA GLU A 98 -16.29 5.07 -0.62
C GLU A 98 -15.50 3.82 -0.98
N SER A 99 -16.06 2.95 -1.83
CA SER A 99 -15.37 1.76 -2.33
C SER A 99 -15.09 1.84 -3.82
N ILE A 100 -13.83 2.05 -4.15
CA ILE A 100 -13.34 2.38 -5.49
C ILE A 100 -12.53 1.20 -6.04
N LYS A 101 -12.55 1.00 -7.36
CA LYS A 101 -11.66 0.03 -8.01
C LYS A 101 -10.22 0.53 -7.90
N TRP A 102 -9.24 -0.37 -7.95
CA TRP A 102 -7.83 0.02 -7.98
C TRP A 102 -7.08 -0.66 -9.12
N ASN A 103 -6.08 0.01 -9.66
CA ASN A 103 -5.11 -0.52 -10.60
C ASN A 103 -3.75 0.15 -10.38
N PHE A 104 -2.86 -0.03 -11.33
CA PHE A 104 -1.46 0.39 -11.32
C PHE A 104 -1.20 1.34 -12.51
N SER A 105 -2.25 2.03 -12.96
CA SER A 105 -2.19 2.86 -14.16
C SER A 105 -2.43 4.30 -13.76
N ASP A 106 -1.46 5.16 -14.07
CA ASP A 106 -1.62 6.61 -13.95
C ASP A 106 -2.63 7.10 -15.00
N SER A 107 -3.90 7.12 -14.61
CA SER A 107 -5.02 7.49 -15.47
C SER A 107 -6.08 8.20 -14.65
N ALA A 108 -6.37 9.45 -15.01
CA ALA A 108 -7.38 10.28 -14.36
C ALA A 108 -8.83 10.08 -14.87
N VAL A 109 -9.08 9.05 -15.69
CA VAL A 109 -10.36 8.89 -16.43
C VAL A 109 -10.93 7.47 -16.42
N ASP A 110 -10.32 6.52 -15.71
CA ASP A 110 -10.75 5.12 -15.73
C ASP A 110 -11.70 4.75 -14.58
N GLY A 111 -11.93 5.68 -13.64
CA GLY A 111 -12.78 5.50 -12.47
C GLY A 111 -12.20 4.50 -11.48
N ALA A 112 -10.88 4.36 -11.44
CA ALA A 112 -10.12 3.61 -10.46
C ALA A 112 -9.15 4.55 -9.72
N VAL A 113 -8.66 4.09 -8.57
CA VAL A 113 -7.51 4.72 -7.92
C VAL A 113 -6.25 4.01 -8.36
N GLU A 114 -5.19 4.78 -8.48
CA GLU A 114 -3.85 4.27 -8.68
C GLU A 114 -3.28 3.78 -7.36
N MET A 115 -2.80 2.54 -7.35
CA MET A 115 -2.06 1.91 -6.28
C MET A 115 -0.59 2.03 -6.60
N GLU A 116 0.23 2.24 -5.58
CA GLU A 116 1.68 2.32 -5.76
C GLU A 116 2.36 0.95 -5.75
N GLU A 117 3.26 0.72 -6.70
CA GLU A 117 4.11 -0.46 -6.79
C GLU A 117 5.35 -0.33 -5.91
N ALA A 118 5.69 -1.43 -5.24
CA ALA A 118 6.96 -1.58 -4.55
C ALA A 118 8.13 -1.91 -5.51
N GLY A 119 7.84 -2.21 -6.78
CA GLY A 119 8.79 -2.85 -7.70
C GLY A 119 9.13 -2.07 -8.97
N ASP A 120 8.71 -0.81 -9.12
CA ASP A 120 9.03 -0.10 -10.37
C ASP A 120 10.54 0.20 -10.50
N ASP A 121 11.22 0.44 -9.37
CA ASP A 121 12.68 0.63 -9.28
C ASP A 121 13.30 -0.37 -8.26
N PRO A 122 14.57 -0.80 -8.41
CA PRO A 122 15.29 -1.48 -7.33
C PRO A 122 15.36 -0.70 -6.00
N ASP A 123 15.08 0.60 -5.98
CA ASP A 123 15.01 1.43 -4.77
C ASP A 123 13.56 1.79 -4.39
N LEU A 124 13.13 1.36 -3.20
CA LEU A 124 11.82 1.66 -2.62
C LEU A 124 11.67 3.12 -2.13
N ILE A 125 12.77 3.88 -2.15
CA ILE A 125 12.88 5.23 -1.56
C ILE A 125 12.94 6.31 -2.65
N THR A 126 13.42 6.00 -3.85
CA THR A 126 13.62 7.01 -4.92
C THR A 126 12.78 6.74 -6.16
N ASN A 127 11.54 6.25 -6.01
CA ASN A 127 10.63 6.11 -7.13
C ASN A 127 10.07 7.48 -7.55
N ASP A 128 10.04 7.74 -8.87
CA ASP A 128 9.39 8.94 -9.44
C ASP A 128 7.87 9.00 -9.13
N ASP A 129 7.30 7.89 -8.68
CA ASP A 129 5.89 7.72 -8.32
C ASP A 129 5.63 7.67 -6.79
N ASP A 130 6.53 8.22 -5.95
CA ASP A 130 6.25 8.30 -4.51
C ASP A 130 5.07 9.24 -4.22
N PHE A 131 3.98 8.66 -3.72
CA PHE A 131 2.79 9.42 -3.35
C PHE A 131 2.93 10.06 -1.97
N GLU A 132 3.83 9.56 -1.13
CA GLU A 132 4.12 10.12 0.20
C GLU A 132 5.33 11.05 0.07
N GLY A 133 5.10 12.36 0.16
CA GLY A 133 6.18 13.36 0.13
C GLY A 133 6.98 13.43 1.44
N ASP A 134 7.41 12.28 1.98
CA ASP A 134 8.14 12.17 3.26
C ASP A 134 9.66 12.12 3.15
N ASP A 135 10.21 12.49 1.98
CA ASP A 135 11.62 12.84 1.75
C ASP A 135 12.16 13.97 2.67
#